data_AF-A0A438G240-F1
#
_entry.id   AF-A0A438G240-F1
#
_cell.length_a   1.000
_cell.length_b   1.000
_cell.length_c   1.000
_cell.angle_alpha   90.00
_cell.angle_beta   90.00
_cell.angle_gamma   90.00
#
_symmetry.space_group_name_H-M   'P 1'
#
loop_
_entity.id
_entity.type
_entity.pdbx_description
1 polymer ?
#
loop_
_entity_poly.entity_id
_entity_poly.type
_entity_poly.pdbx_seq_one_letter_code
_entity_poly.pdbx_strand_id
1 'polypeptide(L)'
;MFESAEMLVSGIRGMVRQHDLFIDLLRIFDHMKAFVSQHMGGEEELRSRLERAEASLSVARRAFEESPEALKKSNEDNEALRIELAEAKSREEFTDARLHEAEGEMAQLRGEMRQLRTEVSIEKKQREDLQLCLSAQKEELEAEFAAEREELETDYQKQVDETYLFGYRCCMKKHDIKRDVPSIPRARKKSCAASPPNDSFSFWAFPVGLKLSRSYLSSIFKNLSKDQRTTFEASGPCLAIVMSGCPLLIICHPDGCGFSYFVCPVQVSS
;
A
#
# COMPACT_ATOMS: atom_id res chain seq x y z
N MET A 1 -146.73 32.85 -44.09
CA MET A 1 -145.75 31.76 -43.82
C MET A 1 -144.30 32.16 -44.14
N PHE A 2 -144.03 33.09 -45.07
CA PHE A 2 -142.66 33.45 -45.52
C PHE A 2 -141.87 34.33 -44.54
N GLU A 3 -142.51 35.31 -43.89
CA GLU A 3 -141.88 36.29 -42.99
C GLU A 3 -141.28 35.66 -41.71
N SER A 4 -141.92 34.62 -41.17
CA SER A 4 -141.39 33.85 -40.03
C SER A 4 -140.14 33.04 -40.41
N ALA A 5 -140.03 32.59 -41.66
CA ALA A 5 -138.85 31.91 -42.17
C ALA A 5 -137.67 32.87 -42.37
N GLU A 6 -137.90 34.11 -42.79
CA GLU A 6 -136.85 35.13 -42.96
C GLU A 6 -136.27 35.62 -41.63
N MET A 7 -137.09 35.75 -40.58
CA MET A 7 -136.61 36.04 -39.21
C MET A 7 -135.76 34.90 -38.66
N LEU A 8 -136.14 33.65 -38.93
CA LEU A 8 -135.36 32.49 -38.56
C LEU A 8 -134.01 32.48 -39.29
N VAL A 9 -133.99 32.73 -40.61
CA VAL A 9 -132.77 32.78 -41.41
C VAL A 9 -131.86 33.94 -41.01
N SER A 10 -132.42 35.10 -40.65
CA SER A 10 -131.64 36.25 -40.18
C SER A 10 -131.04 36.03 -38.79
N GLY A 11 -131.76 35.38 -37.89
CA GLY A 11 -131.25 34.93 -36.59
C GLY A 11 -130.14 33.90 -36.74
N ILE A 12 -130.32 32.88 -37.59
CA ILE A 12 -129.29 31.89 -37.91
C ILE A 12 -128.04 32.58 -38.50
N ARG A 13 -128.21 33.51 -39.44
CA ARG A 13 -127.10 34.28 -40.03
C ARG A 13 -126.38 35.15 -38.99
N GLY A 14 -127.10 35.73 -38.02
CA GLY A 14 -126.52 36.46 -36.90
C GLY A 14 -125.70 35.56 -35.98
N MET A 15 -126.23 34.39 -35.64
CA MET A 15 -125.53 33.38 -34.82
C MET A 15 -124.27 32.86 -35.51
N VAL A 16 -124.32 32.59 -36.82
CA VAL A 16 -123.14 32.17 -37.60
C VAL A 16 -122.06 33.25 -37.57
N ARG A 17 -122.41 34.53 -37.76
CA ARG A 17 -121.45 35.64 -37.67
C ARG A 17 -120.83 35.79 -36.27
N GLN A 18 -121.63 35.63 -35.22
CA GLN A 18 -121.15 35.68 -33.84
C GLN A 18 -120.24 34.48 -33.52
N HIS A 19 -120.58 33.30 -34.04
CA HIS A 19 -119.75 32.10 -33.91
C HIS A 19 -118.40 32.25 -34.63
N ASP A 20 -118.38 32.84 -35.83
CA ASP A 20 -117.13 33.14 -36.55
C ASP A 20 -116.26 34.15 -35.78
N LEU A 21 -116.85 35.22 -35.24
CA LEU A 21 -116.16 36.19 -34.37
C LEU A 21 -115.60 35.53 -33.10
N PHE A 22 -116.33 34.58 -32.51
CA PHE A 22 -115.88 33.82 -31.34
C PHE A 22 -114.70 32.90 -31.69
N ILE A 23 -114.75 32.23 -32.85
CA ILE A 23 -113.63 31.41 -33.35
C ILE A 23 -112.39 32.27 -33.59
N ASP A 24 -112.53 33.45 -34.19
CA ASP A 24 -111.40 34.34 -34.44
C ASP A 24 -110.80 34.87 -33.13
N LEU A 25 -111.63 35.17 -32.13
CA LEU A 25 -111.15 35.56 -30.80
C LEU A 25 -110.36 34.42 -30.13
N LEU A 26 -110.82 33.18 -30.21
CA LEU A 26 -110.09 32.02 -29.68
C LEU A 26 -108.75 31.82 -30.39
N ARG A 27 -108.70 31.98 -31.72
CA ARG A 27 -107.44 31.92 -32.47
C ARG A 27 -106.45 32.99 -32.00
N ILE A 28 -106.88 34.23 -31.80
CA ILE A 28 -106.02 35.30 -31.29
C ILE A 28 -105.50 34.94 -29.89
N PHE A 29 -106.37 34.43 -29.02
CA PHE A 29 -105.98 33.99 -27.68
C PHE A 29 -104.91 32.88 -27.73
N ASP A 30 -105.08 31.86 -28.58
CA ASP A 30 -104.10 30.78 -28.74
C ASP A 30 -102.76 31.29 -29.27
N HIS A 31 -102.77 32.25 -30.21
CA HIS A 31 -101.54 32.88 -30.70
C HIS A 31 -100.82 33.67 -29.60
N MET A 32 -101.57 34.46 -28.82
CA MET A 32 -101.01 35.20 -27.68
C MET A 32 -100.43 34.23 -26.65
N LYS A 33 -101.11 33.13 -26.36
CA LYS A 33 -100.63 32.09 -25.44
C LYS A 33 -99.32 31.48 -25.93
N ALA A 34 -99.24 31.11 -27.22
CA ALA A 34 -98.02 30.57 -27.82
C ALA A 34 -96.87 31.59 -27.78
N PHE A 35 -97.16 32.86 -28.08
CA PHE A 35 -96.20 33.95 -28.00
C PHE A 35 -95.64 34.13 -26.59
N VAL A 36 -96.51 34.18 -25.57
CA VAL A 36 -96.09 34.28 -24.16
C VAL A 36 -95.27 33.06 -23.75
N SER A 37 -95.69 31.85 -24.10
CA SER A 37 -94.91 30.63 -23.80
C SER A 37 -93.53 30.65 -24.44
N GLN A 38 -93.42 31.08 -25.71
CA GLN A 38 -92.13 31.20 -26.40
C GLN A 38 -91.23 32.25 -25.76
N HIS A 39 -91.79 33.42 -25.41
CA HIS A 39 -91.04 34.50 -24.75
C HIS A 39 -90.49 34.04 -23.39
N MET A 40 -91.32 33.42 -22.56
CA MET A 40 -90.91 32.92 -21.24
C MET A 40 -89.84 31.82 -21.35
N GLY A 41 -89.98 30.90 -22.32
CA GLY A 41 -88.96 29.87 -22.56
C GLY A 41 -87.61 30.45 -23.02
N GLY A 42 -87.63 31.47 -23.87
CA GLY A 42 -86.41 32.19 -24.27
C GLY A 42 -85.74 32.95 -23.13
N GLU A 43 -86.53 33.56 -22.23
CA GLU A 43 -86.02 34.25 -21.04
C GLU A 43 -85.34 33.27 -20.06
N GLU A 44 -85.94 32.10 -19.84
CA GLU A 44 -85.36 31.04 -19.01
C GLU A 44 -84.05 30.51 -19.60
N GLU A 45 -83.98 30.33 -20.93
CA GLU A 45 -82.74 29.94 -21.61
C GLU A 45 -81.66 31.01 -21.42
N LEU A 46 -81.98 32.30 -21.61
CA LEU A 46 -81.05 33.40 -21.40
C LEU A 46 -80.56 33.48 -19.96
N ARG A 47 -81.42 33.27 -18.96
CA ARG A 47 -81.02 33.19 -17.55
C ARG A 47 -80.04 32.06 -17.29
N SER A 48 -80.31 30.86 -17.81
CA SER A 48 -79.39 29.72 -17.65
C SER A 48 -78.02 29.96 -18.31
N ARG A 49 -78.01 30.68 -19.45
CA ARG A 49 -76.78 31.07 -20.16
C ARG A 49 -76.01 32.13 -19.37
N LEU A 50 -76.70 33.09 -18.76
CA LEU A 50 -76.10 34.09 -17.89
C LEU A 50 -75.47 33.43 -16.66
N GLU A 51 -76.19 32.56 -15.97
CA GLU A 51 -75.68 31.82 -14.80
C GLU A 51 -74.44 30.99 -15.15
N ARG A 52 -74.45 30.32 -16.31
CA ARG A 52 -73.27 29.57 -16.81
C ARG A 52 -72.07 30.50 -17.09
N ALA A 53 -72.32 31.67 -17.68
CA ALA A 53 -71.28 32.65 -17.96
C ALA A 53 -70.70 33.25 -16.67
N GLU A 54 -71.55 33.55 -15.68
CA GLU A 54 -71.15 34.04 -14.35
C GLU A 54 -70.31 33.00 -13.59
N ALA A 55 -70.69 31.72 -13.64
CA ALA A 55 -69.89 30.64 -13.07
C ALA A 55 -68.51 30.54 -13.76
N SER A 56 -68.47 30.62 -15.09
CA SER A 56 -67.23 30.58 -15.86
C SER A 56 -66.32 31.77 -15.55
N LEU A 57 -66.89 32.97 -15.43
CA LEU A 57 -66.16 34.18 -15.01
C LEU A 57 -65.64 34.05 -13.59
N SER A 58 -66.40 33.46 -12.67
CA SER A 58 -65.96 33.23 -11.29
C SER A 58 -64.77 32.27 -11.24
N VAL A 59 -64.77 31.22 -12.06
CA VAL A 59 -63.63 30.30 -12.19
C VAL A 59 -62.41 31.02 -12.79
N ALA A 60 -62.60 31.77 -13.87
CA ALA A 60 -61.52 32.52 -14.51
C ALA A 60 -60.90 33.57 -13.58
N ARG A 61 -61.73 34.24 -12.78
CA ARG A 61 -61.28 35.21 -11.77
C ARG A 61 -60.43 34.56 -10.68
N ARG A 62 -60.85 33.41 -10.15
CA ARG A 62 -60.06 32.65 -9.16
C ARG A 62 -58.70 32.25 -9.75
N ALA A 63 -58.68 31.73 -10.98
CA ALA A 63 -57.42 31.38 -11.65
C ALA A 63 -56.50 32.60 -11.86
N PHE A 64 -57.07 33.77 -12.15
CA PHE A 64 -56.31 35.02 -12.25
C PHE A 64 -55.77 35.49 -10.90
N GLU A 65 -56.54 35.34 -9.81
CA GLU A 65 -56.12 35.70 -8.45
C GLU A 65 -55.04 34.75 -7.88
N GLU A 66 -55.03 33.46 -8.26
CA GLU A 66 -53.99 32.49 -7.88
C GLU A 66 -52.67 32.69 -8.66
N SER A 67 -52.74 33.21 -9.89
CA SER A 67 -51.58 33.44 -10.76
C SER A 67 -50.46 34.33 -10.16
N PRO A 68 -50.74 35.50 -9.55
CA PRO A 68 -49.70 36.35 -8.97
C PRO A 68 -49.02 35.71 -7.76
N GLU A 69 -49.73 34.90 -6.96
CA GLU A 69 -49.14 34.18 -5.83
C GLU A 69 -48.16 33.10 -6.31
N ALA A 70 -48.56 32.32 -7.32
CA ALA A 70 -47.68 31.33 -7.95
C ALA A 70 -46.46 31.99 -8.62
N LEU A 71 -46.65 33.14 -9.29
CA LEU A 71 -45.58 33.92 -9.90
C LEU A 71 -44.62 34.46 -8.83
N LYS A 72 -45.13 35.01 -7.73
CA LYS A 72 -44.33 35.52 -6.62
C LYS A 72 -43.48 34.41 -6.01
N LYS A 73 -44.09 33.26 -5.71
CA LYS A 73 -43.37 32.09 -5.20
C LYS A 73 -42.28 31.63 -6.17
N SER A 74 -42.59 31.51 -7.46
CA SER A 74 -41.59 31.14 -8.47
C SER A 74 -40.44 32.15 -8.57
N ASN A 75 -40.69 33.44 -8.35
CA ASN A 75 -39.66 34.46 -8.35
C ASN A 75 -38.75 34.34 -7.12
N GLU A 76 -39.31 34.05 -5.94
CA GLU A 76 -38.55 33.77 -4.71
C GLU A 76 -37.68 32.52 -4.88
N ASP A 77 -38.22 31.44 -5.44
CA ASP A 77 -37.47 30.21 -5.74
C ASP A 77 -36.32 30.47 -6.73
N ASN A 78 -36.56 31.27 -7.78
CA ASN A 78 -35.50 31.64 -8.74
C ASN A 78 -34.40 32.48 -8.11
N GLU A 79 -34.73 33.36 -7.16
CA GLU A 79 -33.73 34.15 -6.44
C GLU A 79 -32.89 33.27 -5.52
N ALA A 80 -33.51 32.32 -4.81
CA ALA A 80 -32.79 31.32 -4.02
C ALA A 80 -31.82 30.50 -4.89
N LEU A 81 -32.27 30.04 -6.05
CA LEU A 81 -31.42 29.30 -7.00
C LEU A 81 -30.25 30.14 -7.53
N ARG A 82 -30.41 31.46 -7.69
CA ARG A 82 -29.31 32.35 -8.08
C ARG A 82 -28.24 32.46 -7.00
N ILE A 83 -28.65 32.52 -5.73
CA ILE A 83 -27.73 32.55 -4.59
C ILE A 83 -26.97 31.22 -4.51
N GLU A 84 -27.68 30.09 -4.55
CA GLU A 84 -27.05 28.76 -4.53
C GLU A 84 -26.07 28.57 -5.70
N LEU A 85 -26.41 29.07 -6.89
CA LEU A 85 -25.52 29.02 -8.05
C LEU A 85 -24.25 29.85 -7.84
N ALA A 86 -24.35 31.03 -7.22
CA ALA A 86 -23.18 31.85 -6.92
C ALA A 86 -22.27 31.21 -5.87
N GLU A 87 -22.85 30.62 -4.83
CA GLU A 87 -22.12 29.85 -3.81
C GLU A 87 -21.44 28.63 -4.43
N ALA A 88 -22.14 27.87 -5.26
CA ALA A 88 -21.58 26.71 -5.97
C ALA A 88 -20.39 27.11 -6.86
N LYS A 89 -20.50 28.24 -7.60
CA LYS A 89 -19.40 28.76 -8.42
C LYS A 89 -18.18 29.14 -7.60
N SER A 90 -18.36 29.90 -6.52
CA SER A 90 -17.22 30.25 -5.65
C SER A 90 -16.56 29.03 -5.00
N ARG A 91 -17.36 28.00 -4.67
CA ARG A 91 -16.84 26.72 -4.16
C ARG A 91 -16.06 25.95 -5.23
N GLU A 92 -16.55 25.94 -6.48
CA GLU A 92 -15.87 25.34 -7.62
C GLU A 92 -14.51 26.02 -7.85
N GLU A 93 -14.48 27.35 -7.94
CA GLU A 93 -13.25 28.14 -8.10
C GLU A 93 -12.24 27.88 -6.96
N PHE A 94 -12.72 27.77 -5.72
CA PHE A 94 -11.87 27.41 -4.59
C PHE A 94 -11.27 26.00 -4.72
N THR A 95 -12.07 25.02 -5.15
CA THR A 95 -11.57 23.65 -5.36
C THR A 95 -10.60 23.55 -6.54
N ASP A 96 -10.84 24.32 -7.59
CA ASP A 96 -9.97 24.40 -8.77
C ASP A 96 -8.58 24.97 -8.41
N ALA A 97 -8.56 26.06 -7.63
CA ALA A 97 -7.31 26.62 -7.12
C ALA A 97 -6.50 25.61 -6.28
N ARG A 98 -7.18 24.85 -5.42
CA ARG A 98 -6.55 23.79 -4.60
C ARG A 98 -6.04 22.63 -5.44
N LEU A 99 -6.74 22.28 -6.52
CA LEU A 99 -6.28 21.24 -7.45
C LEU A 99 -5.00 21.68 -8.16
N HIS A 100 -4.95 22.91 -8.67
CA HIS A 100 -3.75 23.45 -9.30
C HIS A 100 -2.54 23.56 -8.35
N GLU A 101 -2.76 23.91 -7.09
CA GLU A 101 -1.70 23.88 -6.06
C GLU A 101 -1.17 22.45 -5.88
N ALA A 102 -2.05 21.47 -5.69
CA ALA A 102 -1.67 20.06 -5.53
C ALA A 102 -0.97 19.48 -6.77
N GLU A 103 -1.39 19.87 -7.97
CA GLU A 103 -0.70 19.51 -9.23
C GLU A 103 0.72 20.06 -9.27
N GLY A 104 0.93 21.30 -8.82
CA GLY A 104 2.23 21.92 -8.67
C GLY A 104 3.13 21.17 -7.70
N GLU A 105 2.63 20.83 -6.50
CA GLU A 105 3.35 20.05 -5.50
C GLU A 105 3.72 18.65 -6.03
N MET A 106 2.81 17.97 -6.72
CA MET A 106 3.09 16.68 -7.34
C MET A 106 4.14 16.78 -8.45
N ALA A 107 4.14 17.86 -9.24
CA ALA A 107 5.17 18.09 -10.24
C ALA A 107 6.55 18.32 -9.58
N GLN A 108 6.59 19.06 -8.46
CA GLN A 108 7.81 19.27 -7.68
C GLN A 108 8.34 17.95 -7.11
N LEU A 109 7.50 17.17 -6.40
CA LEU A 109 7.88 15.88 -5.82
C LEU A 109 8.35 14.89 -6.88
N ARG A 110 7.73 14.91 -8.07
CA ARG A 110 8.18 14.11 -9.22
C ARG A 110 9.59 14.52 -9.67
N GLY A 111 9.90 15.81 -9.63
CA GLY A 111 11.25 16.34 -9.88
C GLY A 111 12.25 15.83 -8.86
N GLU A 112 11.95 16.00 -7.56
CA GLU A 112 12.81 15.54 -6.46
C GLU A 112 13.05 14.02 -6.50
N MET A 113 12.02 13.22 -6.77
CA MET A 113 12.16 11.77 -6.89
C MET A 113 13.06 11.36 -8.06
N ARG A 114 13.01 12.09 -9.18
CA ARG A 114 13.94 11.85 -10.31
C ARG A 114 15.38 12.18 -9.92
N GLN A 115 15.59 13.29 -9.21
CA GLN A 115 16.90 13.68 -8.71
C GLN A 115 17.45 12.65 -7.72
N LEU A 116 16.68 12.29 -6.70
CA LEU A 116 17.10 11.30 -5.71
C LEU A 116 17.44 9.95 -6.36
N ARG A 117 16.67 9.53 -7.38
CA ARG A 117 16.98 8.32 -8.15
C ARG A 117 18.34 8.39 -8.84
N THR A 118 18.72 9.56 -9.36
CA THR A 118 20.05 9.74 -9.96
C THR A 118 21.16 9.75 -8.91
N GLU A 119 20.96 10.44 -7.80
CA GLU A 119 21.91 10.51 -6.68
C GLU A 119 22.19 9.10 -6.13
N VAL A 120 21.14 8.32 -5.84
CA VAL A 120 21.26 6.93 -5.37
C VAL A 120 22.00 6.05 -6.39
N SER A 121 21.79 6.26 -7.68
CA SER A 121 22.52 5.52 -8.72
C SER A 121 24.01 5.85 -8.75
N ILE A 122 24.37 7.12 -8.51
CA ILE A 122 25.76 7.58 -8.45
C ILE A 122 26.44 7.02 -7.21
N GLU A 123 25.83 7.18 -6.03
CA GLU A 123 26.34 6.65 -4.77
C GLU A 123 26.53 5.13 -4.81
N LYS A 124 25.58 4.41 -5.42
CA LYS A 124 25.70 2.96 -5.62
C LYS A 124 26.96 2.61 -6.41
N LYS A 125 27.20 3.30 -7.52
CA LYS A 125 28.38 3.08 -8.36
C LYS A 125 29.67 3.41 -7.60
N GLN A 126 29.71 4.53 -6.88
CA GLN A 126 30.86 4.89 -6.04
C GLN A 126 31.17 3.83 -4.99
N ARG A 127 30.13 3.25 -4.36
CA ARG A 127 30.30 2.17 -3.39
C ARG A 127 30.83 0.89 -4.04
N GLU A 128 30.33 0.53 -5.22
CA GLU A 128 30.82 -0.63 -5.99
C GLU A 128 32.29 -0.44 -6.39
N ASP A 129 32.67 0.74 -6.88
CA ASP A 129 34.05 1.09 -7.23
C ASP A 129 34.97 1.02 -6.01
N LEU A 130 34.54 1.56 -4.86
CA LEU A 130 35.31 1.49 -3.61
C LEU A 130 35.47 0.05 -3.10
N GLN A 131 34.41 -0.75 -3.20
CA GLN A 131 34.44 -2.17 -2.84
C GLN A 131 35.45 -2.94 -3.69
N LEU A 132 35.49 -2.67 -5.01
CA LEU A 132 36.47 -3.26 -5.91
C LEU A 132 37.91 -2.86 -5.51
N CYS A 133 38.18 -1.58 -5.24
CA CYS A 133 39.49 -1.13 -4.78
C CYS A 133 39.93 -1.81 -3.47
N LEU A 134 39.03 -1.91 -2.50
CA LEU A 134 39.33 -2.58 -1.23
C LEU A 134 39.60 -4.08 -1.41
N SER A 135 38.89 -4.74 -2.33
CA SER A 135 39.13 -6.15 -2.64
C SER A 135 40.51 -6.38 -3.27
N ALA A 136 40.91 -5.50 -4.19
CA ALA A 136 42.23 -5.57 -4.82
C ALA A 136 43.36 -5.34 -3.80
N GLN A 137 43.23 -4.34 -2.92
CA GLN A 137 44.21 -4.11 -1.85
C GLN A 137 44.32 -5.29 -0.87
N LYS A 138 43.18 -5.92 -0.56
CA LYS A 138 43.18 -7.11 0.29
C LYS A 138 43.96 -8.26 -0.37
N GLU A 139 43.71 -8.53 -1.65
CA GLU A 139 44.39 -9.60 -2.38
C GLU A 139 45.90 -9.34 -2.52
N GLU A 140 46.30 -8.09 -2.79
CA GLU A 140 47.70 -7.68 -2.82
C GLU A 140 48.39 -7.93 -1.46
N LEU A 141 47.76 -7.49 -0.37
CA LEU A 141 48.30 -7.69 0.98
C LEU A 141 48.37 -9.17 1.36
N GLU A 142 47.34 -9.96 1.02
CA GLU A 142 47.35 -11.41 1.25
C GLU A 142 48.47 -12.12 0.47
N ALA A 143 48.76 -11.67 -0.76
CA ALA A 143 49.85 -12.20 -1.57
C ALA A 143 51.23 -11.83 -0.99
N GLU A 144 51.41 -10.58 -0.53
CA GLU A 144 52.64 -10.14 0.15
C GLU A 144 52.89 -10.96 1.43
N PHE A 145 51.87 -11.13 2.29
CA PHE A 145 51.99 -11.94 3.50
C PHE A 145 52.30 -13.42 3.18
N ALA A 146 51.73 -13.97 2.10
CA ALA A 146 52.02 -15.34 1.69
C ALA A 146 53.49 -15.49 1.27
N ALA A 147 54.02 -14.54 0.51
CA ALA A 147 55.43 -14.53 0.07
C ALA A 147 56.39 -14.36 1.26
N GLU A 148 56.13 -13.42 2.18
CA GLU A 148 56.95 -13.21 3.38
C GLU A 148 56.95 -14.45 4.28
N ARG A 149 55.80 -15.10 4.43
CA ARG A 149 55.70 -16.35 5.21
C ARG A 149 56.50 -17.49 4.58
N GLU A 150 56.47 -17.63 3.25
CA GLU A 150 57.26 -18.64 2.55
C GLU A 150 58.77 -18.38 2.70
N GLU A 151 59.21 -17.12 2.52
CA GLU A 151 60.60 -16.72 2.76
C GLU A 151 61.05 -17.08 4.18
N LEU A 152 60.28 -16.68 5.19
CA LEU A 152 60.57 -16.97 6.60
C LEU A 152 60.61 -18.48 6.89
N GLU A 153 59.72 -19.26 6.30
CA GLU A 153 59.69 -20.72 6.44
C GLU A 153 60.94 -21.36 5.84
N THR A 154 61.40 -20.89 4.68
CA THR A 154 62.65 -21.38 4.07
C THR A 154 63.89 -21.04 4.89
N ASP A 155 63.96 -19.81 5.43
CA ASP A 155 65.05 -19.37 6.30
C ASP A 155 65.08 -20.17 7.61
N TYR A 156 63.91 -20.43 8.22
CA TYR A 156 63.80 -21.27 9.40
C TYR A 156 64.25 -22.71 9.12
N GLN A 157 63.77 -23.31 8.02
CA GLN A 157 64.16 -24.67 7.64
C GLN A 157 65.67 -24.78 7.44
N LYS A 158 66.28 -23.80 6.77
CA LYS A 158 67.73 -23.71 6.60
C LYS A 158 68.46 -23.65 7.94
N GLN A 159 67.97 -22.85 8.89
CA GLN A 159 68.55 -22.75 10.23
C GLN A 159 68.49 -24.09 10.99
N VAL A 160 67.37 -24.80 10.90
CA VAL A 160 67.20 -26.14 11.48
C VAL A 160 68.19 -27.12 10.85
N ASP A 161 68.31 -27.12 9.53
CA ASP A 161 69.21 -28.01 8.79
C ASP A 161 70.68 -27.75 9.14
N GLU A 162 71.11 -26.49 9.19
CA GLU A 162 72.46 -26.09 9.59
C GLU A 162 72.77 -26.55 11.03
N THR A 163 71.82 -26.38 11.95
CA THR A 163 71.94 -26.81 13.35
C THR A 163 72.06 -28.33 13.45
N TYR A 164 71.25 -29.09 12.70
CA TYR A 164 71.32 -30.55 12.65
C TYR A 164 72.67 -31.02 12.10
N LEU A 165 73.13 -30.41 11.00
CA LEU A 165 74.42 -30.73 10.38
C LEU A 165 75.57 -30.50 11.36
N PHE A 166 75.51 -29.41 12.13
CA PHE A 166 76.49 -29.10 13.17
C PHE A 166 76.48 -30.16 14.29
N GLY A 167 75.29 -30.53 14.79
CA GLY A 167 75.13 -31.58 15.80
C GLY A 167 75.70 -32.92 15.34
N TYR A 168 75.37 -33.36 14.12
CA TYR A 168 75.91 -34.57 13.52
C TYR A 168 77.44 -34.55 13.43
N ARG A 169 78.03 -33.43 12.99
CA ARG A 169 79.50 -33.27 12.95
C ARG A 169 80.12 -33.37 14.35
N CYS A 170 79.48 -32.77 15.36
CA CYS A 170 79.92 -32.90 16.74
C CYS A 170 79.87 -34.35 17.24
N CYS A 171 78.81 -35.09 16.93
CA CYS A 171 78.68 -36.50 17.28
C CYS A 171 79.75 -37.38 16.61
N MET A 172 79.95 -37.23 15.30
CA MET A 172 80.97 -37.97 14.54
C MET A 172 82.39 -37.72 15.10
N LYS A 173 82.67 -36.48 15.50
CA LYS A 173 83.95 -36.08 16.12
C LYS A 173 84.14 -36.67 17.52
N LYS A 174 83.08 -36.80 18.33
CA LYS A 174 83.16 -37.37 19.69
C LYS A 174 83.45 -38.88 19.71
N HIS A 175 83.08 -39.59 18.66
CA HIS A 175 83.20 -41.05 18.59
C HIS A 175 84.29 -41.54 17.61
N ASP A 176 85.16 -40.64 17.12
CA ASP A 176 86.26 -40.93 16.19
C ASP A 176 85.86 -41.72 14.94
N ILE A 177 84.64 -41.51 14.45
CA ILE A 177 84.10 -42.19 13.27
C ILE A 177 84.71 -41.53 12.02
N LYS A 178 85.78 -42.13 11.48
CA LYS A 178 86.40 -41.71 10.21
C LYS A 178 85.42 -41.96 9.06
N ARG A 179 85.38 -41.06 8.07
CA ARG A 179 84.51 -41.20 6.89
C ARG A 179 84.92 -42.41 6.05
N ASP A 180 84.37 -43.57 6.33
CA ASP A 180 84.19 -44.58 5.30
C ASP A 180 82.89 -44.23 4.57
N VAL A 181 83.01 -43.71 3.35
CA VAL A 181 81.87 -43.56 2.45
C VAL A 181 81.33 -44.96 2.17
N PRO A 182 80.13 -45.34 2.63
CA PRO A 182 79.52 -46.56 2.14
C PRO A 182 79.13 -46.25 0.70
N SER A 183 79.89 -46.81 -0.25
CA SER A 183 79.49 -46.85 -1.64
C SER A 183 78.17 -47.61 -1.69
N ILE A 184 77.04 -46.93 -1.87
CA ILE A 184 75.75 -47.62 -2.02
C ILE A 184 75.86 -48.45 -3.31
N PRO A 185 75.82 -49.80 -3.26
CA PRO A 185 75.73 -50.60 -4.45
C PRO A 185 74.32 -50.40 -5.02
N ARG A 186 74.23 -50.05 -6.30
CA ARG A 186 72.97 -50.02 -7.05
C ARG A 186 72.45 -51.46 -7.19
N ALA A 187 71.72 -51.95 -6.20
CA ALA A 187 71.16 -53.30 -6.18
C ALA A 187 69.64 -53.27 -5.94
N ARG A 188 68.92 -53.62 -7.02
CA ARG A 188 67.60 -54.27 -7.11
C ARG A 188 66.56 -54.06 -6.00
N LYS A 189 65.40 -53.54 -6.44
CA LYS A 189 64.06 -53.76 -5.87
C LYS A 189 63.95 -55.12 -5.17
N LYS A 190 63.63 -55.10 -3.87
CA LYS A 190 62.78 -56.11 -3.20
C LYS A 190 62.10 -55.45 -2.00
N SER A 191 60.78 -55.55 -2.01
CA SER A 191 59.85 -55.16 -0.95
C SER A 191 60.03 -56.04 0.28
N CYS A 192 60.09 -55.42 1.46
CA CYS A 192 59.60 -56.01 2.71
C CYS A 192 59.05 -54.88 3.57
N ALA A 193 57.74 -54.95 3.80
CA ALA A 193 57.06 -54.21 4.84
C ALA A 193 57.63 -54.64 6.21
N ALA A 194 58.05 -53.67 7.00
CA ALA A 194 58.14 -53.75 8.45
C ALA A 194 58.07 -52.31 8.98
N SER A 195 57.03 -52.04 9.74
CA SER A 195 56.74 -50.80 10.46
C SER A 195 57.90 -50.36 11.36
N PRO A 196 58.18 -49.06 11.53
CA PRO A 196 59.10 -48.60 12.57
C PRO A 196 58.47 -48.74 13.97
N PRO A 197 59.28 -48.90 15.02
CA PRO A 197 58.79 -49.02 16.40
C PRO A 197 58.22 -47.68 16.87
N ASN A 198 57.16 -47.78 17.67
CA ASN A 198 56.63 -46.70 18.49
C ASN A 198 57.67 -46.33 19.55
N ASP A 199 58.59 -45.43 19.22
CA ASP A 199 59.42 -44.75 20.21
C ASP A 199 58.87 -43.35 20.45
N SER A 200 58.24 -43.22 21.61
CA SER A 200 57.76 -42.01 22.25
C SER A 200 58.87 -40.98 22.42
N PHE A 201 59.13 -40.19 21.39
CA PHE A 201 59.78 -38.89 21.56
C PHE A 201 58.69 -37.84 21.79
N SER A 202 58.48 -37.54 23.06
CA SER A 202 57.70 -36.40 23.54
C SER A 202 58.32 -35.11 23.01
N PHE A 203 57.90 -34.69 21.81
CA PHE A 203 58.20 -33.35 21.32
C PHE A 203 57.23 -32.39 21.99
N TRP A 204 57.81 -31.39 22.65
CA TRP A 204 57.15 -30.49 23.57
C TRP A 204 55.99 -29.77 22.90
N ALA A 205 54.77 -29.95 23.41
CA ALA A 205 53.68 -29.04 23.13
C ALA A 205 54.00 -27.70 23.82
N PHE A 206 54.57 -26.76 23.09
CA PHE A 206 54.56 -25.37 23.52
C PHE A 206 53.10 -24.90 23.51
N PRO A 207 52.55 -24.39 24.62
CA PRO A 207 51.26 -23.72 24.55
C PRO A 207 51.45 -22.44 23.74
N VAL A 208 50.93 -22.42 22.51
CA VAL A 208 50.72 -21.17 21.79
C VAL A 208 49.65 -20.40 22.56
N GLY A 209 50.08 -19.45 23.38
CA GLY A 209 49.20 -18.51 24.05
C GLY A 209 48.62 -17.55 23.01
N LEU A 210 47.45 -17.88 22.46
CA LEU A 210 46.64 -16.92 21.71
C LEU A 210 46.05 -15.89 22.68
N LYS A 211 46.71 -14.74 22.81
CA LYS A 211 46.12 -13.56 23.45
C LYS A 211 45.09 -12.94 22.50
N LEU A 212 43.84 -13.37 22.61
CA LEU A 212 42.71 -12.64 22.02
C LEU A 212 42.49 -11.35 22.82
N SER A 213 42.43 -10.22 22.12
CA SER A 213 42.12 -8.93 22.74
C SER A 213 40.68 -8.93 23.28
N ARG A 214 40.48 -8.26 24.43
CA ARG A 214 39.20 -8.21 25.17
C ARG A 214 38.01 -7.74 24.30
N SER A 215 38.28 -7.00 23.23
CA SER A 215 37.30 -6.49 22.27
C SER A 215 36.70 -7.57 21.36
N TYR A 216 37.47 -8.60 20.99
CA TYR A 216 36.98 -9.66 20.10
C TYR A 216 36.06 -10.65 20.82
N LEU A 217 36.30 -10.90 22.11
CA LEU A 217 35.43 -11.74 22.94
C LEU A 217 34.08 -11.07 23.20
N SER A 218 34.05 -9.74 23.37
CA SER A 218 32.82 -8.98 23.62
C SER A 218 31.74 -9.19 22.54
N SER A 219 32.12 -9.41 21.27
CA SER A 219 31.12 -9.60 20.20
C SER A 219 30.46 -10.98 20.26
N ILE A 220 31.17 -12.02 20.71
CA ILE A 220 30.69 -13.40 20.78
C ILE A 220 29.66 -13.57 21.90
N PHE A 221 29.82 -12.87 23.04
CA PHE A 221 28.92 -12.96 24.19
C PHE A 221 27.62 -12.12 24.07
N LYS A 222 27.48 -11.29 23.03
CA LYS A 222 26.29 -10.44 22.84
C LYS A 222 25.00 -11.23 22.62
N ASN A 223 25.10 -12.47 22.13
CA ASN A 223 23.95 -13.32 21.81
C ASN A 223 23.53 -14.29 22.93
N LEU A 224 24.19 -14.26 24.10
CA LEU A 224 23.83 -15.09 25.26
C LEU A 224 22.81 -14.39 26.15
N SER A 225 21.83 -15.16 26.67
CA SER A 225 20.80 -14.65 27.58
C SER A 225 21.39 -14.22 28.93
N LYS A 226 20.67 -13.35 29.66
CA LYS A 226 21.16 -12.70 30.88
C LYS A 226 21.55 -13.70 31.99
N ASP A 227 20.88 -14.85 32.06
CA ASP A 227 21.15 -15.90 33.05
C ASP A 227 22.41 -16.74 32.74
N GLN A 228 22.84 -16.79 31.48
CA GLN A 228 24.08 -17.49 31.10
C GLN A 228 25.33 -16.61 31.27
N ARG A 229 25.17 -15.28 31.33
CA ARG A 229 26.30 -14.35 31.53
C ARG A 229 26.80 -14.34 32.97
N THR A 230 25.90 -14.50 33.93
CA THR A 230 26.23 -14.44 35.37
C THR A 230 27.06 -15.62 35.86
N THR A 231 27.04 -16.75 35.15
CA THR A 231 27.88 -17.93 35.46
C THR A 231 29.34 -17.75 35.03
N PHE A 232 29.62 -16.81 34.12
CA PHE A 232 30.95 -16.57 33.56
C PHE A 232 31.68 -15.37 34.18
N GLU A 233 30.96 -14.39 34.74
CA GLU A 233 31.60 -13.21 35.36
C GLU A 233 32.40 -13.53 36.63
N ALA A 234 32.18 -14.69 37.25
CA ALA A 234 32.89 -15.12 38.46
C ALA A 234 34.13 -16.01 38.21
N SER A 235 34.36 -16.47 36.97
CA SER A 235 35.44 -17.41 36.63
C SER A 235 36.46 -16.73 35.72
N GLY A 236 37.74 -17.03 35.92
CA GLY A 236 38.90 -16.38 35.28
C GLY A 236 38.99 -16.53 33.75
N PRO A 237 40.17 -16.30 33.14
CA PRO A 237 40.33 -16.18 31.69
C PRO A 237 39.81 -17.44 30.95
N CYS A 238 38.78 -17.25 30.11
CA CYS A 238 38.16 -18.31 29.32
C CYS A 238 38.80 -18.38 27.91
N LEU A 239 39.00 -19.59 27.39
CA LEU A 239 39.56 -19.84 26.05
C LEU A 239 38.45 -20.40 25.12
N ALA A 240 38.00 -19.64 24.13
CA ALA A 240 37.03 -20.12 23.14
C ALA A 240 37.74 -20.66 21.89
N ILE A 241 37.42 -21.89 21.47
CA ILE A 241 37.96 -22.50 20.24
C ILE A 241 36.80 -22.79 19.30
N VAL A 242 36.77 -22.11 18.14
CA VAL A 242 35.79 -22.38 17.09
C VAL A 242 36.37 -23.41 16.12
N MET A 243 35.90 -24.66 16.23
CA MET A 243 36.19 -25.73 15.27
C MET A 243 35.19 -25.67 14.11
N SER A 244 35.66 -25.87 12.87
CA SER A 244 34.89 -25.61 11.64
C SER A 244 33.44 -26.11 11.67
N GLY A 245 32.48 -25.19 11.56
CA GLY A 245 31.05 -25.48 11.35
C GLY A 245 30.18 -25.56 12.61
N CYS A 246 30.74 -25.72 13.81
CA CYS A 246 29.99 -25.73 15.07
C CYS A 246 30.77 -24.95 16.15
N PRO A 247 30.29 -23.80 16.63
CA PRO A 247 30.95 -23.09 17.71
C PRO A 247 30.76 -23.85 19.03
N LEU A 248 31.85 -24.43 19.53
CA LEU A 248 31.91 -25.05 20.86
C LEU A 248 32.64 -24.08 21.80
N LEU A 249 32.02 -23.78 22.94
CA LEU A 249 32.66 -23.01 24.01
C LEU A 249 33.22 -23.98 25.04
N ILE A 250 34.53 -23.97 25.23
CA ILE A 250 35.22 -24.78 26.25
C ILE A 250 35.66 -23.83 27.36
N ILE A 251 35.27 -24.11 28.60
CA ILE A 251 35.67 -23.31 29.76
C ILE A 251 36.69 -24.12 30.55
N CYS A 252 37.86 -23.55 30.79
CA CYS A 252 38.88 -24.16 31.64
C CYS A 252 39.00 -23.38 32.95
N HIS A 253 39.24 -24.08 34.06
CA HIS A 253 39.55 -23.46 35.35
C HIS A 253 40.96 -22.83 35.32
N PRO A 254 41.16 -21.62 35.88
CA PRO A 254 42.42 -20.88 35.76
C PRO A 254 43.65 -21.60 36.34
N ASP A 255 43.46 -22.53 37.27
CA ASP A 255 44.56 -23.21 37.98
C ASP A 255 45.11 -24.45 37.26
N GLY A 256 44.61 -24.79 36.06
CA GLY A 256 45.16 -25.83 35.19
C GLY A 256 45.13 -27.29 35.70
N CYS A 257 44.72 -27.54 36.94
CA CYS A 257 44.84 -28.85 37.60
C CYS A 257 43.53 -29.64 37.77
N GLY A 258 42.43 -29.23 37.14
CA GLY A 258 41.17 -29.95 37.18
C GLY A 258 40.43 -29.87 35.85
N PHE A 259 40.41 -30.97 35.09
CA PHE A 259 39.60 -31.07 33.88
C PHE A 259 38.15 -31.40 34.25
N SER A 260 37.34 -30.38 34.51
CA SER A 260 35.89 -30.48 34.43
C SER A 260 35.44 -29.89 33.09
N TYR A 261 35.35 -30.73 32.05
CA TYR A 261 34.84 -30.32 30.76
C TYR A 261 33.33 -30.07 30.86
N PHE A 262 32.89 -28.81 30.85
CA PHE A 262 31.53 -28.47 30.45
C PHE A 262 31.56 -28.09 28.97
N VAL A 263 31.00 -28.96 28.13
CA VAL A 263 30.80 -28.71 26.70
C VAL A 263 29.34 -28.35 26.49
N CYS A 264 29.06 -27.06 26.30
CA CYS A 264 27.74 -26.62 25.87
C CYS A 264 27.77 -26.31 24.37
N PRO A 265 26.98 -27.01 23.54
CA PRO A 265 26.79 -26.61 22.16
C PRO A 265 26.03 -25.28 22.13
N VAL A 266 26.63 -24.25 21.54
CA VAL A 266 25.97 -22.95 21.33
C VAL A 266 25.39 -22.96 19.92
N GLN A 267 24.06 -23.04 19.81
CA GLN A 267 23.41 -22.80 18.52
C GLN A 267 23.53 -21.31 18.20
N VAL A 268 24.33 -21.00 17.19
CA VAL A 268 24.33 -19.67 16.58
C VAL A 268 23.25 -19.68 15.51
N SER A 269 22.14 -18.98 15.78
CA SER A 269 21.15 -18.66 14.74
C SER A 269 21.85 -17.86 13.65
N SER A 270 21.79 -18.36 12.41
CA SER A 270 22.09 -17.57 11.20
C SER A 270 21.15 -16.39 11.08
#